data_AF-A0A5D0QSD5-F1
#
_entry.id   AF-A0A5D0QSD5-F1
#
_cell.length_a   1.000
_cell.length_b   1.000
_cell.length_c   1.000
_cell.angle_alpha   90.00
_cell.angle_beta   90.00
_cell.angle_gamma   90.00
#
_symmetry.space_group_name_H-M   'P 1'
#
loop_
_entity.id
_entity.type
_entity.pdbx_description
1 polymer ?
#
loop_
_entity_poly.entity_id
_entity_poly.type
_entity_poly.pdbx_seq_one_letter_code
_entity_poly.pdbx_strand_id
1 'polypeptide(L)'
;MDDALEKNIKFKIAISLNILLEKRKNDYKNVIKKDLLGDSYNSIALNADIRKATVSNIFNARSNPNSITLISIIEAMGFSLIDFSKIYCSISEKDINKFNNR
;
A
#
# COMPACT_ATOMS: atom_id res chain seq x y z
N MET A 1 23.70 2.60 0.13
CA MET A 1 22.59 3.54 -0.15
C MET A 1 22.49 4.46 1.06
N ASP A 2 22.17 5.73 0.91
CA ASP A 2 21.96 6.62 2.06
C ASP A 2 20.74 6.10 2.86
N ASP A 3 20.93 5.87 4.16
CA ASP A 3 19.89 5.35 5.07
C ASP A 3 18.64 6.24 5.06
N ALA A 4 18.81 7.55 4.85
CA ALA A 4 17.71 8.49 4.72
C ALA A 4 16.90 8.27 3.43
N LEU A 5 17.58 8.00 2.31
CA LEU A 5 16.94 7.71 1.03
C LEU A 5 16.14 6.40 1.11
N GLU A 6 16.72 5.35 1.71
CA GLU A 6 16.01 4.07 1.89
C GLU A 6 14.75 4.23 2.72
N LYS A 7 14.84 4.97 3.83
CA LYS A 7 13.71 5.25 4.70
C LYS A 7 12.60 6.01 3.97
N ASN A 8 12.96 7.01 3.18
CA ASN A 8 11.99 7.79 2.40
C ASN A 8 11.29 6.95 1.34
N ILE A 9 12.02 6.10 0.60
CA ILE A 9 11.43 5.17 -0.36
C ILE A 9 10.42 4.25 0.34
N LYS A 10 10.81 3.65 1.46
CA LYS A 10 9.95 2.76 2.27
C LYS A 10 8.66 3.46 2.71
N PHE A 11 8.76 4.70 3.19
CA PHE A 11 7.58 5.47 3.57
C PHE A 11 6.70 5.83 2.38
N LYS A 12 7.27 6.25 1.25
CA LYS A 12 6.49 6.53 0.04
C LYS A 12 5.73 5.30 -0.44
N ILE A 13 6.34 4.11 -0.41
CA ILE A 13 5.66 2.84 -0.73
C ILE A 13 4.47 2.63 0.23
N ALA A 14 4.71 2.67 1.54
CA ALA A 14 3.68 2.43 2.54
C ALA A 14 2.52 3.43 2.41
N ILE A 15 2.81 4.73 2.28
CA ILE A 15 1.80 5.78 2.11
C ILE A 15 0.97 5.52 0.85
N SER A 16 1.61 5.21 -0.27
CA SER A 16 0.92 4.99 -1.55
C SER A 16 -0.05 3.81 -1.47
N LEU A 17 0.39 2.70 -0.88
CA LEU A 17 -0.45 1.52 -0.68
C LEU A 17 -1.64 1.80 0.26
N ASN A 18 -1.43 2.59 1.33
CA ASN A 18 -2.52 3.01 2.21
C ASN A 18 -3.55 3.89 1.47
N ILE A 19 -3.10 4.83 0.62
CA ILE A 19 -4.00 5.68 -0.16
C ILE A 19 -4.83 4.84 -1.14
N LEU A 20 -4.21 3.89 -1.85
CA LEU A 20 -4.91 2.98 -2.75
C LEU A 20 -5.95 2.13 -2.01
N LEU A 21 -5.60 1.64 -0.81
CA LEU A 21 -6.51 0.85 0.01
C LEU A 21 -7.73 1.67 0.46
N GLU A 22 -7.51 2.91 0.88
CA GLU A 22 -8.62 3.80 1.24
C GLU A 22 -9.48 4.20 0.03
N LYS A 23 -8.87 4.43 -1.13
CA LYS A 23 -9.60 4.69 -2.38
C LYS A 23 -10.54 3.52 -2.70
N ARG A 24 -10.01 2.30 -2.70
CA ARG A 24 -10.80 1.09 -2.93
C ARG A 24 -11.96 0.97 -1.93
N LYS A 25 -11.69 1.11 -0.63
CA LYS A 25 -12.74 1.08 0.41
C LYS A 25 -13.85 2.09 0.17
N ASN A 26 -13.51 3.29 -0.32
CA ASN A 26 -14.49 4.32 -0.63
C ASN A 26 -15.30 3.99 -1.89
N ASP A 27 -14.66 3.44 -2.92
CA ASP A 27 -15.35 2.99 -4.13
C ASP A 27 -16.37 1.88 -3.79
N TYR A 28 -16.02 0.93 -2.92
CA TYR A 28 -16.95 -0.12 -2.45
C TYR A 28 -18.11 0.39 -1.60
N LYS A 29 -17.88 1.38 -0.72
CA LYS A 29 -18.95 2.00 0.09
C LYS A 29 -20.05 2.61 -0.77
N ASN A 30 -19.72 3.06 -1.97
CA ASN A 30 -20.65 3.68 -2.90
C ASN A 30 -21.41 2.67 -3.78
N VAL A 31 -21.01 1.38 -3.81
CA VAL A 31 -21.50 0.42 -4.82
C VAL A 31 -22.52 -0.61 -4.31
N ILE A 32 -22.37 -1.35 -3.19
CA ILE A 32 -23.40 -2.27 -2.62
C ILE A 32 -22.98 -2.89 -1.26
N LYS A 33 -23.98 -3.28 -0.43
CA LYS A 33 -23.96 -3.95 0.88
C LYS A 33 -22.83 -4.98 1.15
N LYS A 34 -22.04 -4.68 2.19
CA LYS A 34 -21.47 -5.50 3.30
C LYS A 34 -20.76 -6.86 3.06
N ASP A 35 -20.98 -7.60 1.97
CA ASP A 35 -20.51 -9.00 1.89
C ASP A 35 -19.25 -9.25 1.05
N LEU A 36 -18.62 -8.21 0.52
CA LEU A 36 -17.34 -8.29 -0.21
C LEU A 36 -16.22 -7.56 0.52
N LEU A 37 -16.06 -7.78 1.82
CA LEU A 37 -14.89 -7.31 2.59
C LEU A 37 -13.62 -8.13 2.24
N GLY A 38 -13.26 -8.11 0.96
CA GLY A 38 -11.98 -8.54 0.42
C GLY A 38 -10.85 -7.51 0.64
N ASP A 39 -11.01 -6.59 1.61
CA ASP A 39 -10.18 -5.38 1.72
C ASP A 39 -9.43 -5.29 3.06
N SER A 40 -9.20 -6.43 3.71
CA SER A 40 -8.30 -6.55 4.85
C SER A 40 -6.90 -6.94 4.37
N TYR A 41 -5.86 -6.71 5.19
CA TYR A 41 -4.51 -7.24 4.90
C TYR A 41 -4.52 -8.75 4.66
N ASN A 42 -5.49 -9.49 5.21
CA ASN A 42 -5.65 -10.91 4.95
C ASN A 42 -6.10 -11.19 3.51
N SER A 43 -7.04 -10.40 3.02
CA SER A 43 -7.60 -10.57 1.68
C SER A 43 -6.58 -10.19 0.60
N ILE A 44 -5.82 -9.10 0.81
CA ILE A 44 -4.67 -8.74 -0.03
C ILE A 44 -3.64 -9.86 -0.01
N ALA A 45 -3.34 -10.41 1.17
CA ALA A 45 -2.39 -11.51 1.32
C ALA A 45 -2.80 -12.77 0.54
N LEU A 46 -4.08 -13.16 0.62
CA LEU A 46 -4.61 -14.30 -0.13
C LEU A 46 -4.55 -14.06 -1.65
N ASN A 47 -4.94 -12.87 -2.11
CA ASN A 47 -4.96 -12.54 -3.53
C ASN A 47 -3.56 -12.35 -4.13
N ALA A 48 -2.58 -11.91 -3.34
CA ALA A 48 -1.20 -11.71 -3.77
C ALA A 48 -0.31 -12.95 -3.50
N ASP A 49 -0.85 -14.03 -2.95
CA ASP A 49 -0.11 -15.22 -2.50
C ASP A 49 1.11 -14.89 -1.60
N ILE A 50 0.88 -14.03 -0.61
CA ILE A 50 1.91 -13.59 0.34
C ILE A 50 1.41 -13.69 1.78
N ARG A 51 2.33 -13.82 2.73
CA ARG A 51 1.97 -13.86 4.16
C ARG A 51 1.33 -12.53 4.58
N LYS A 52 0.21 -12.59 5.31
CA LYS A 52 -0.45 -11.41 5.93
C LYS A 52 0.50 -10.54 6.74
N ALA A 53 1.45 -11.15 7.45
CA ALA A 53 2.46 -10.41 8.21
C ALA A 53 3.35 -9.55 7.30
N THR A 54 3.72 -10.06 6.12
CA THR A 54 4.49 -9.32 5.11
C THR A 54 3.70 -8.11 4.60
N VAL A 55 2.43 -8.30 4.24
CA VAL A 55 1.53 -7.19 3.86
C VAL A 55 1.47 -6.13 4.96
N SER A 56 1.19 -6.55 6.18
CA SER A 56 1.11 -5.65 7.33
C SER A 56 2.42 -4.88 7.53
N ASN A 57 3.58 -5.54 7.46
CA ASN A 57 4.86 -4.90 7.64
C ASN A 57 5.15 -3.86 6.55
N ILE A 58 4.80 -4.15 5.29
CA ILE A 58 4.97 -3.21 4.17
C ILE A 58 4.06 -1.99 4.34
N PHE A 59 2.77 -2.20 4.64
CA PHE A 59 1.80 -1.11 4.84
C PHE A 59 2.14 -0.21 6.04
N ASN A 60 2.90 -0.73 7.01
CA ASN A 60 3.38 0.01 8.18
C ASN A 60 4.85 0.44 8.06
N ALA A 61 5.45 0.38 6.88
CA ALA A 61 6.85 0.74 6.62
C ALA A 61 7.88 0.03 7.53
N ARG A 62 7.56 -1.16 8.03
CA ARG A 62 8.46 -2.01 8.84
C ARG A 62 9.43 -2.81 7.98
N SER A 63 9.08 -3.08 6.72
CA SER A 63 9.93 -3.78 5.75
C SER A 63 9.74 -3.22 4.35
N ASN A 64 10.79 -3.27 3.53
CA ASN A 64 10.70 -2.97 2.10
C ASN A 64 10.26 -4.22 1.31
N PRO A 65 9.26 -4.11 0.41
CA PRO A 65 8.98 -5.17 -0.54
C PRO A 65 10.08 -5.23 -1.62
N ASN A 66 10.34 -6.42 -2.16
CA ASN A 66 10.98 -6.51 -3.47
C ASN A 66 9.97 -6.13 -4.56
N SER A 67 10.45 -5.90 -5.79
CA SER A 67 9.60 -5.45 -6.89
C SER A 67 8.44 -6.40 -7.19
N ILE A 68 8.67 -7.72 -7.15
CA ILE A 68 7.62 -8.72 -7.39
C ILE A 68 6.53 -8.60 -6.33
N THR A 69 6.91 -8.56 -5.05
CA THR A 69 5.97 -8.42 -3.93
C THR A 69 5.16 -7.12 -4.01
N LEU A 70 5.81 -6.01 -4.40
CA LEU A 70 5.11 -4.74 -4.55
C LEU A 70 4.07 -4.81 -5.68
N ILE A 71 4.45 -5.36 -6.84
CA ILE A 71 3.54 -5.54 -7.99
C ILE A 71 2.36 -6.44 -7.61
N SER A 72 2.61 -7.60 -6.97
CA SER A 72 1.56 -8.51 -6.54
C SER A 72 0.57 -7.86 -5.58
N ILE A 73 1.03 -7.03 -4.63
CA ILE A 73 0.14 -6.27 -3.74
C ILE A 73 -0.73 -5.30 -4.52
N ILE A 74 -0.13 -4.53 -5.44
CA ILE A 74 -0.85 -3.52 -6.24
C ILE A 74 -1.95 -4.18 -7.10
N GLU A 75 -1.62 -5.28 -7.77
CA GLU A 75 -2.57 -6.02 -8.61
C GLU A 75 -3.64 -6.73 -7.79
N ALA A 76 -3.30 -7.32 -6.63
CA ALA A 76 -4.26 -7.91 -5.69
C ALA A 76 -5.26 -6.87 -5.14
N MET A 77 -4.84 -5.61 -5.08
CA MET A 77 -5.70 -4.49 -4.75
C MET A 77 -6.55 -4.00 -5.93
N GLY A 78 -6.37 -4.53 -7.14
CA GLY A 78 -7.13 -4.17 -8.33
C GLY A 78 -6.65 -2.87 -8.99
N PHE A 79 -5.41 -2.46 -8.74
CA PHE A 79 -4.81 -1.26 -9.32
C PHE A 79 -3.67 -1.62 -10.28
N SER A 80 -3.31 -0.67 -11.14
CA SER A 80 -2.12 -0.80 -11.99
C SER A 80 -0.88 -0.15 -11.35
N LEU A 81 0.30 -0.49 -11.87
CA LEU A 81 1.53 0.23 -11.52
C LEU A 81 1.46 1.72 -11.84
N ILE A 82 0.70 2.10 -12.87
CA ILE A 82 0.51 3.51 -13.23
C ILE A 82 -0.24 4.24 -12.11
N ASP A 83 -1.31 3.65 -11.57
CA ASP A 83 -2.08 4.22 -10.45
C ASP A 83 -1.20 4.41 -9.21
N PHE A 84 -0.40 3.40 -8.89
CA PHE A 84 0.58 3.47 -7.81
C PHE A 84 1.61 4.59 -8.05
N SER A 85 2.21 4.65 -9.23
CA SER A 85 3.29 5.60 -9.55
C SER A 85 2.83 7.06 -9.43
N LYS A 86 1.60 7.37 -9.86
CA LYS A 86 1.00 8.70 -9.74
C LYS A 86 0.95 9.15 -8.28
N ILE A 87 0.54 8.27 -7.38
CA ILE A 87 0.49 8.55 -5.95
C ILE A 87 1.90 8.66 -5.39
N TYR A 88 2.77 7.69 -5.67
CA TYR A 88 4.15 7.65 -5.18
C TYR A 88 4.95 8.92 -5.51
N CYS A 89 4.84 9.39 -6.76
CA CYS A 89 5.50 10.61 -7.22
C CYS A 89 4.90 11.89 -6.61
N SER A 90 3.63 11.85 -6.17
CA SER A 90 2.97 12.98 -5.51
C SER A 90 3.32 13.14 -4.02
N ILE A 91 3.89 12.11 -3.38
CA ILE A 91 4.20 12.14 -1.94
C ILE A 91 5.29 13.16 -1.63
N SER A 92 4.94 14.16 -0.81
CA SER A 92 5.83 15.21 -0.34
C SER A 92 6.56 14.82 0.95
N GLU A 93 7.59 15.58 1.32
CA GLU A 93 8.29 15.40 2.59
C GLU A 93 7.37 15.63 3.80
N LYS A 94 6.38 16.54 3.67
CA LYS A 94 5.34 16.75 4.69
C LYS A 94 4.51 15.49 4.95
N ASP A 95 4.19 14.74 3.90
CA ASP A 95 3.43 13.49 4.01
C ASP A 95 4.26 12.40 4.70
N ILE A 96 5.56 12.33 4.36
CA ILE A 96 6.52 11.43 5.03
C ILE A 96 6.59 11.75 6.52
N ASN A 97 6.77 13.02 6.88
CA ASN A 97 6.85 13.45 8.27
C ASN A 97 5.55 13.15 9.04
N LYS A 98 4.40 13.37 8.41
CA LYS A 98 3.09 13.02 9.00
C LYS A 98 2.95 11.51 9.23
N PHE A 99 3.43 10.69 8.31
CA PHE A 99 3.36 9.23 8.43
C PHE A 99 4.29 8.70 9.52
N ASN A 100 5.50 9.26 9.66
CA ASN A 100 6.48 8.87 10.67
C ASN A 100 6.01 9.15 12.12
N ASN A 101 5.05 10.07 12.30
CA ASN A 101 4.53 10.47 13.61
C ASN A 101 3.18 9.80 13.96
N ARG A 102 2.80 8.73 13.26
CA ARG A 102 1.60 7.91 13.55
C ARG A 102 1.92 6.77 14.51
#